data_AF-A0A2K4JUY7-F1
#
_entry.id   AF-A0A2K4JUY7-F1
#
_cell.length_a   1.000
_cell.length_b   1.000
_cell.length_c   1.000
_cell.angle_alpha   90.00
_cell.angle_beta   90.00
_cell.angle_gamma   90.00
#
_symmetry.space_group_name_H-M   'P 1'
#
loop_
_entity.id
_entity.type
_entity.pdbx_description
1 polymer ?
#
loop_
_entity_poly.entity_id
_entity_poly.type
_entity_poly.pdbx_seq_one_letter_code
_entity_poly.pdbx_strand_id
1 'polypeptide(L)'
;VKGGDYRGREADVVRLGTESVRVIDHMYSIGAPFAREYGGQLATRSFGGVQVSRTYYTRGETGQQLEVACSQALQAQIDAGNVTMHT
;
A
#
# COMPACT_ATOMS: atom_id res chain seq x y z
N VAL A 1 -16.77 18.47 3.09
CA VAL A 1 -17.69 17.42 2.58
C VAL A 1 -16.97 16.08 2.66
N LYS A 2 -17.60 15.02 3.19
CA LYS A 2 -16.98 13.68 3.25
C LYS A 2 -16.99 13.06 1.86
N GLY A 3 -15.85 12.55 1.38
CA GLY A 3 -15.64 12.21 -0.03
C GLY A 3 -16.56 11.12 -0.63
N GLY A 4 -17.20 10.29 0.20
CA GLY A 4 -18.11 9.24 -0.26
C GLY A 4 -19.59 9.62 -0.27
N ASP A 5 -19.93 10.88 0.03
CA ASP A 5 -21.32 11.39 0.07
C ASP A 5 -22.28 10.51 0.91
N TYR A 6 -21.77 9.93 2.00
CA TYR A 6 -22.49 9.00 2.87
C TYR A 6 -23.00 7.70 2.19
N ARG A 7 -22.50 7.38 0.99
CA ARG A 7 -22.89 6.19 0.22
C ARG A 7 -22.04 4.95 0.51
N GLY A 8 -20.94 5.12 1.23
CA GLY A 8 -20.08 4.01 1.64
C GLY A 8 -20.69 3.22 2.80
N ARG A 9 -20.45 1.91 2.84
CA ARG A 9 -20.76 1.09 4.03
C ARG A 9 -19.79 1.46 5.13
N GLU A 10 -20.30 2.07 6.20
CA GLU A 10 -19.46 2.66 7.25
C GLU A 10 -18.51 1.64 7.89
N ALA A 11 -18.99 0.42 8.16
CA ALA A 11 -18.17 -0.67 8.70
C ALA A 11 -16.96 -0.98 7.81
N ASP A 12 -17.15 -1.05 6.49
CA ASP A 12 -16.08 -1.35 5.53
C ASP A 12 -15.08 -0.18 5.43
N VAL A 13 -15.57 1.05 5.48
CA VAL A 13 -14.73 2.26 5.45
C VAL A 13 -13.86 2.36 6.70
N VAL A 14 -14.41 2.09 7.88
CA VAL A 14 -13.67 2.10 9.14
C VAL A 14 -12.63 0.98 9.16
N ARG A 15 -13.02 -0.23 8.73
CA ARG A 15 -12.09 -1.36 8.60
C ARG A 15 -10.96 -1.00 7.65
N LEU A 16 -11.25 -0.53 6.44
CA LEU A 16 -10.23 -0.14 5.46
C LEU A 16 -9.30 0.95 6.01
N GLY A 17 -9.83 1.96 6.69
CA GLY A 17 -9.03 3.00 7.34
C GLY A 17 -8.05 2.42 8.37
N THR A 18 -8.51 1.46 9.17
CA THR A 18 -7.70 0.82 10.22
C THR A 18 -6.67 -0.16 9.66
N GLU A 19 -7.02 -0.91 8.61
CA GLU A 19 -6.13 -1.88 7.96
C GLU A 19 -5.08 -1.22 7.06
N SER A 20 -5.37 -0.04 6.50
CA SER A 20 -4.55 0.56 5.44
C SER A 20 -3.08 0.75 5.82
N VAL A 21 -2.79 1.12 7.08
CA VAL A 21 -1.40 1.26 7.56
C VAL A 21 -0.65 -0.06 7.53
N ARG A 22 -1.31 -1.17 7.91
CA ARG A 22 -0.70 -2.50 7.90
C ARG A 22 -0.42 -2.99 6.49
N VAL A 23 -1.25 -2.60 5.53
CA VAL A 23 -1.00 -2.89 4.11
C VAL A 23 0.26 -2.13 3.63
N ILE A 24 0.44 -0.87 4.01
CA ILE A 24 1.66 -0.11 3.66
C ILE A 24 2.89 -0.74 4.30
N ASP A 25 2.82 -1.10 5.58
CA ASP A 25 3.93 -1.77 6.28
C ASP A 25 4.29 -3.10 5.63
N HIS A 26 3.28 -3.89 5.24
CA HIS A 26 3.49 -5.15 4.52
C HIS A 26 4.17 -4.90 3.17
N MET A 27 3.67 -3.97 2.36
CA MET A 27 4.25 -3.62 1.06
C MET A 27 5.71 -3.17 1.20
N TYR A 28 6.00 -2.35 2.20
CA TYR A 28 7.36 -1.94 2.54
C TYR A 28 8.23 -3.14 2.93
N SER A 29 7.71 -4.06 3.75
CA SER A 29 8.44 -5.24 4.22
C SER A 29 8.81 -6.22 3.11
N ILE A 30 7.97 -6.31 2.06
CA ILE A 30 8.25 -7.14 0.88
C ILE A 30 9.11 -6.42 -0.17
N GLY A 31 9.62 -5.23 0.15
CA GLY A 31 10.60 -4.53 -0.68
C GLY A 31 10.03 -3.46 -1.61
N ALA A 32 8.76 -3.05 -1.46
CA ALA A 32 8.24 -1.94 -2.25
C ALA A 32 9.07 -0.66 -2.02
N PRO A 33 9.58 -0.02 -3.09
CA PRO A 33 10.52 1.10 -2.99
C PRO A 33 9.78 2.43 -2.74
N PHE A 34 9.08 2.53 -1.61
CA PHE A 34 8.42 3.77 -1.20
C PHE A 34 9.41 4.92 -1.07
N ALA A 35 8.96 6.10 -1.47
CA ALA A 35 9.69 7.34 -1.26
C ALA A 35 9.95 7.55 0.23
N ARG A 36 11.09 8.17 0.54
CA ARG A 36 11.50 8.45 1.91
C ARG A 36 11.85 9.90 2.09
N GLU A 37 11.62 10.37 3.31
CA GLU A 37 12.17 11.63 3.79
C GLU A 37 13.65 11.45 4.15
N TYR A 38 14.38 12.56 4.32
CA TYR A 38 15.78 12.51 4.68
C TYR A 38 16.04 11.70 5.98
N GLY A 39 15.10 11.75 6.93
CA GLY A 39 15.15 10.98 8.17
C GLY A 39 14.85 9.47 8.04
N GLY A 40 14.67 8.95 6.82
CA GLY A 40 14.46 7.53 6.55
C GLY A 40 13.02 7.05 6.73
N GLN A 41 12.12 7.88 7.27
CA GLN A 41 10.68 7.60 7.33
C GLN A 41 10.05 7.61 5.93
N LEU A 42 8.97 6.86 5.75
CA LEU A 42 8.23 6.85 4.49
C LEU A 42 7.59 8.22 4.24
N ALA A 43 7.89 8.80 3.08
CA ALA A 43 7.33 10.08 2.69
C ALA A 43 5.89 9.93 2.22
N THR A 44 5.08 10.94 2.49
CA THR A 44 3.73 11.09 1.93
C THR A 44 3.62 12.35 1.08
N ARG A 45 2.65 12.37 0.16
CA ARG A 45 2.37 13.55 -0.68
C ARG A 45 0.93 14.00 -0.57
N SER A 46 0.68 15.24 -0.99
CA SER A 46 -0.67 15.75 -1.18
C SER A 46 -1.34 15.02 -2.35
N PHE A 47 -2.51 14.43 -2.09
CA PHE A 47 -3.35 13.79 -3.08
C PHE A 47 -4.77 13.62 -2.53
N GLY A 48 -5.80 13.67 -3.38
CA GLY A 48 -7.18 13.42 -2.96
C GLY A 48 -7.83 14.50 -2.07
N GLY A 49 -7.23 15.70 -1.97
CA GLY A 49 -7.84 16.85 -1.29
C GLY A 49 -7.98 16.70 0.24
N VAL A 50 -7.16 15.84 0.85
CA VAL A 50 -7.15 15.64 2.31
C VAL A 50 -6.32 16.71 3.02
N GLN A 51 -6.68 17.05 4.26
CA GLN A 51 -5.97 18.07 5.06
C GLN A 51 -4.60 17.62 5.55
N VAL A 52 -4.43 16.32 5.78
CA VAL A 52 -3.17 15.72 6.24
C VAL A 52 -2.71 14.71 5.20
N SER A 53 -1.49 14.90 4.70
CA SER A 53 -0.88 14.00 3.72
C SER A 53 -0.77 12.58 4.27
N ARG A 54 -1.26 11.62 3.50
CA ARG A 54 -1.28 10.18 3.85
C ARG A 54 -1.24 9.28 2.62
N THR A 55 -0.77 9.83 1.50
CA THR A 55 -0.61 9.09 0.25
C THR A 55 0.85 8.73 0.08
N TYR A 56 1.16 7.45 0.31
CA TYR A 56 2.47 6.85 0.05
C TYR A 56 2.65 6.61 -1.46
N TYR A 57 3.88 6.67 -1.94
CA TYR A 57 4.18 6.61 -3.37
C TYR A 57 5.59 6.09 -3.65
N THR A 58 5.79 5.49 -4.82
CA THR A 58 7.11 5.10 -5.36
C THR A 58 7.42 5.97 -6.60
N ARG A 59 7.83 7.22 -6.37
CA ARG A 59 8.00 8.22 -7.45
C ARG A 59 6.75 8.30 -8.35
N GLY A 60 6.89 8.07 -9.66
CA GLY A 60 5.80 8.14 -10.64
C GLY A 60 5.09 6.81 -10.94
N GLU A 61 5.50 5.70 -10.32
CA GLU A 61 5.15 4.34 -10.79
C GLU A 61 4.61 3.46 -9.65
N THR A 62 3.77 4.03 -8.78
CA THR A 62 3.33 3.32 -7.55
C THR A 62 2.61 2.01 -7.82
N GLY A 63 1.73 1.96 -8.82
CA GLY A 63 1.03 0.71 -9.17
C GLY A 63 2.01 -0.37 -9.62
N GLN A 64 2.87 -0.03 -10.58
CA GLN A 64 3.83 -0.98 -11.18
C GLN A 64 4.82 -1.51 -10.13
N GLN A 65 5.37 -0.65 -9.28
CA GLN A 65 6.33 -1.08 -8.27
C GLN A 65 5.71 -1.98 -7.19
N LEU A 66 4.45 -1.73 -6.81
CA LEU A 66 3.73 -2.61 -5.89
C LEU A 66 3.44 -3.98 -6.51
N GLU A 67 3.04 -4.01 -7.78
CA GLU A 67 2.80 -5.25 -8.52
C GLU A 67 4.08 -6.09 -8.66
N VAL A 68 5.20 -5.45 -9.01
CA VAL A 68 6.51 -6.10 -9.08
C VAL A 68 6.93 -6.65 -7.71
N ALA A 69 6.81 -5.85 -6.64
CA ALA A 69 7.16 -6.29 -5.29
C ALA A 69 6.31 -7.49 -4.83
N CYS A 70 4.99 -7.46 -5.06
CA CYS A 70 4.10 -8.57 -4.75
C CYS A 70 4.44 -9.83 -5.54
N SER A 71 4.71 -9.68 -6.85
CA SER A 71 5.04 -10.81 -7.71
C SER A 71 6.36 -11.46 -7.29
N GLN A 72 7.39 -10.65 -7.00
CA GLN A 72 8.67 -11.15 -6.50
C GLN A 72 8.52 -11.85 -5.14
N ALA A 73 7.75 -11.26 -4.23
CA ALA A 73 7.48 -11.87 -2.93
C ALA A 73 6.73 -13.20 -3.05
N LEU A 74 5.73 -13.28 -3.92
CA LEU A 74 4.99 -14.51 -4.21
C LEU A 74 5.92 -15.59 -4.78
N GLN A 75 6.77 -15.24 -5.75
CA GLN A 75 7.73 -16.19 -6.33
C GLN A 75 8.71 -16.71 -5.27
N ALA A 76 9.23 -15.84 -4.40
CA ALA A 76 10.09 -16.28 -3.30
C ALA A 76 9.38 -17.24 -2.33
N GLN A 77 8.06 -17.09 -2.10
CA GLN A 77 7.29 -18.02 -1.28
C GLN A 77 7.01 -19.35 -1.99
N ILE A 78 6.86 -19.34 -3.32
CA ILE A 78 6.77 -20.56 -4.14
C ILE A 78 8.09 -21.31 -4.09
N ASP A 79 9.21 -20.62 -4.28
CA ASP A 79 10.55 -21.21 -4.22
C ASP A 79 10.87 -21.77 -2.83
N ALA A 80 10.37 -21.13 -1.77
CA ALA A 80 10.47 -21.63 -0.39
C ALA A 80 9.52 -22.81 -0.09
N GLY A 81 8.63 -23.19 -1.02
CA GLY A 81 7.65 -24.25 -0.84
C GLY A 81 6.46 -23.89 0.07
N ASN A 82 6.32 -22.62 0.45
CA ASN A 82 5.23 -22.14 1.32
C ASN A 82 3.91 -21.94 0.55
N VAL A 83 3.99 -21.78 -0.77
CA VAL A 83 2.84 -21.56 -1.65
C VAL A 83 2.92 -22.50 -2.84
N THR A 84 1.81 -23.16 -3.17
CA THR A 84 1.64 -23.87 -4.43
C THR A 84 0.75 -23.04 -5.35
N MET A 85 1.28 -22.65 -6.51
CA MET A 85 0.51 -21.92 -7.52
C MET A 85 -0.34 -22.92 -8.31
N HIS A 86 -1.64 -22.65 -8.41
CA HIS A 86 -2.57 -23.42 -9.25
C HIS A 86 -2.89 -22.61 -10.50
N THR A 87 -2.83 -23.24 -11.66
CA THR A 87 -3.19 -22.69 -12.97
C THR A 87 -4.40 -23.40 -13.54
#